data_AF-A0AAU8PC34-F1
#
_entry.id   AF-A0AAU8PC34-F1
#
_cell.length_a   1.000
_cell.length_b   1.000
_cell.length_c   1.000
_cell.angle_alpha   90.00
_cell.angle_beta   90.00
_cell.angle_gamma   90.00
#
_symmetry.space_group_name_H-M   'P 1'
#
loop_
_entity.id
_entity.type
_entity.pdbx_description
1 polymer ?
#
loop_
_entity_poly.entity_id
_entity_poly.type
_entity_poly.pdbx_seq_one_letter_code
_entity_poly.pdbx_strand_id
1 'polypeptide(L)'
;MRIILHEIVRNIKQKKAVRKAVWKGRLKPSRRVICKYLARRFGADSASVQEKVPQLTDMDVLDRVLEQLFAANTLEEARNIIWEELSQSSY
;
A
#
# COMPACT_ATOMS: atom_id res chain seq x y z
N MET A 1 41.12 -7.16 3.04
CA MET A 1 39.83 -6.94 3.72
C MET A 1 38.85 -5.99 3.00
N ARG A 2 39.29 -5.00 2.19
CA ARG A 2 38.39 -4.05 1.47
C ARG A 2 37.47 -4.66 0.39
N ILE A 3 37.86 -5.78 -0.23
CA ILE A 3 37.14 -6.38 -1.37
C ILE A 3 35.80 -6.99 -0.92
N ILE A 4 35.80 -7.71 0.21
CA ILE A 4 34.60 -8.37 0.75
C ILE A 4 33.54 -7.34 1.16
N LEU A 5 33.95 -6.23 1.79
CA LEU A 5 33.03 -5.17 2.19
C LEU A 5 32.37 -4.50 0.97
N HIS A 6 33.12 -4.27 -0.10
CA HIS A 6 32.60 -3.67 -1.34
C HIS A 6 31.58 -4.60 -2.03
N GLU A 7 31.81 -5.91 -2.01
CA GLU A 7 30.90 -6.90 -2.58
C GLU A 7 29.60 -7.06 -1.78
N ILE A 8 29.69 -7.06 -0.44
CA ILE A 8 28.52 -7.07 0.46
C ILE A 8 27.63 -5.84 0.20
N VAL A 9 28.22 -4.64 0.15
CA VAL A 9 27.47 -3.40 -0.09
C VAL A 9 26.78 -3.42 -1.46
N ARG A 10 27.46 -3.93 -2.49
CA ARG A 10 26.89 -4.11 -3.84
C ARG A 10 25.69 -5.06 -3.83
N ASN A 11 25.79 -6.18 -3.13
CA ASN A 11 24.71 -7.18 -3.03
C ASN A 11 23.47 -6.60 -2.32
N ILE A 12 23.67 -5.85 -1.22
CA ILE A 12 22.59 -5.17 -0.50
C ILE A 12 21.87 -4.15 -1.39
N LYS A 13 22.63 -3.37 -2.18
CA LYS A 13 22.06 -2.37 -3.10
C LYS A 13 21.20 -3.03 -4.18
N GLN A 14 21.67 -4.13 -4.77
CA GLN A 14 20.91 -4.88 -5.78
C GLN A 14 19.64 -5.51 -5.18
N LYS A 15 19.73 -6.13 -4.00
CA LYS A 15 18.55 -6.68 -3.29
C LYS A 15 17.49 -5.60 -3.02
N LYS A 16 17.91 -4.40 -2.60
CA LYS A 16 17.01 -3.26 -2.39
C LYS A 16 16.35 -2.79 -3.70
N ALA A 17 17.11 -2.74 -4.80
CA ALA A 17 16.58 -2.34 -6.10
C ALA A 17 15.54 -3.35 -6.64
N VAL A 18 15.83 -4.65 -6.54
CA VAL A 18 14.90 -5.72 -6.92
C VAL A 18 13.63 -5.69 -6.06
N ARG A 19 13.75 -5.52 -4.73
CA ARG A 19 12.58 -5.32 -3.85
C ARG A 19 11.71 -4.16 -4.30
N LYS A 20 12.30 -2.98 -4.54
CA LYS A 20 11.56 -1.80 -5.04
C LYS A 20 10.86 -2.06 -6.38
N ALA A 21 11.51 -2.78 -7.30
CA ALA A 21 10.92 -3.11 -8.60
C ALA A 21 9.72 -4.06 -8.46
N VAL A 22 9.86 -5.12 -7.65
CA VAL A 22 8.76 -6.06 -7.35
C VAL A 22 7.59 -5.33 -6.69
N TRP A 23 7.87 -4.41 -5.77
CA TRP A 23 6.85 -3.62 -5.08
C TRP A 23 6.07 -2.70 -6.02
N LYS A 24 6.77 -1.96 -6.90
CA LYS A 24 6.10 -1.13 -7.92
C LYS A 24 5.17 -1.95 -8.82
N GLY A 25 5.56 -3.19 -9.16
CA GLY A 25 4.72 -4.10 -9.92
C GLY A 25 3.46 -4.56 -9.17
N ARG A 26 3.47 -4.56 -7.83
CA ARG A 26 2.37 -4.99 -6.97
C ARG A 26 1.42 -3.86 -6.53
N LEU A 27 1.83 -2.60 -6.62
CA LEU A 27 0.98 -1.45 -6.24
C LEU A 27 -0.39 -1.45 -6.96
N LYS A 28 -0.38 -1.57 -8.30
CA LYS A 28 -1.61 -1.57 -9.10
C LYS A 28 -2.57 -2.71 -8.71
N PRO A 29 -2.15 -3.99 -8.65
CA PRO A 29 -3.05 -5.07 -8.25
C PRO A 29 -3.53 -4.93 -6.81
N SER A 30 -2.70 -4.48 -5.86
CA SER A 30 -3.13 -4.26 -4.46
C SER A 30 -4.22 -3.19 -4.35
N ARG A 31 -4.03 -2.02 -4.97
CA ARG A 31 -5.06 -0.97 -5.04
C ARG A 31 -6.38 -1.49 -5.62
N ARG A 32 -6.29 -2.31 -6.67
CA ARG A 32 -7.47 -2.90 -7.30
C ARG A 32 -8.22 -3.86 -6.37
N VAL A 33 -7.50 -4.61 -5.52
CA VAL A 33 -8.11 -5.48 -4.50
C VAL A 33 -8.87 -4.64 -3.47
N ILE A 34 -8.25 -3.57 -2.98
CA ILE A 34 -8.90 -2.65 -2.03
C ILE A 34 -10.18 -2.04 -2.62
N CYS A 35 -10.13 -1.50 -3.85
CA CYS A 35 -11.33 -0.96 -4.49
C CYS A 35 -12.43 -2.01 -4.64
N LYS A 36 -12.09 -3.24 -5.07
CA LYS A 36 -13.06 -4.34 -5.17
C LYS A 36 -13.68 -4.72 -3.83
N TYR A 37 -12.88 -4.73 -2.77
CA TYR A 37 -13.36 -5.01 -1.42
C TYR A 37 -14.39 -3.95 -0.98
N LEU A 38 -14.03 -2.67 -1.12
CA LEU A 38 -14.91 -1.54 -0.78
C LEU A 38 -16.24 -1.60 -1.55
N ALA A 39 -16.17 -1.81 -2.87
CA ALA A 39 -17.35 -1.96 -3.71
C ALA A 39 -18.23 -3.15 -3.30
N ARG A 40 -17.60 -4.27 -2.92
CA ARG A 40 -18.33 -5.49 -2.53
C ARG A 40 -19.04 -5.35 -1.18
N ARG A 41 -18.40 -4.67 -0.22
CA ARG A 41 -18.90 -4.55 1.16
C ARG A 41 -19.88 -3.39 1.34
N PHE A 42 -19.60 -2.26 0.70
CA PHE A 42 -20.34 -1.00 0.94
C PHE A 42 -21.07 -0.49 -0.32
N GLY A 43 -20.98 -1.20 -1.45
CA GLY A 43 -21.68 -0.83 -2.67
C GLY A 43 -21.23 0.53 -3.22
N ALA A 44 -22.18 1.25 -3.85
CA ALA A 44 -21.94 2.52 -4.53
C ALA A 44 -21.47 3.64 -3.59
N ASP A 45 -21.84 3.59 -2.31
CA ASP A 45 -21.49 4.62 -1.31
C ASP A 45 -19.97 4.72 -1.11
N SER A 46 -19.24 3.64 -1.40
CA SER A 46 -17.78 3.62 -1.32
C SER A 46 -17.05 4.31 -2.46
N ALA A 47 -17.73 4.79 -3.50
CA ALA A 47 -17.09 5.40 -4.68
C ALA A 47 -16.11 6.52 -4.27
N SER A 48 -16.54 7.42 -3.39
CA SER A 48 -15.71 8.52 -2.89
C SER A 48 -14.45 8.06 -2.15
N VAL A 49 -14.51 6.91 -1.48
CA VAL A 49 -13.38 6.30 -0.77
C VAL A 49 -12.44 5.59 -1.76
N GLN A 50 -13.01 4.89 -2.75
CA GLN A 50 -12.26 4.21 -3.81
C GLN A 50 -11.42 5.19 -4.64
N GLU A 51 -11.90 6.42 -4.87
CA GLU A 51 -11.17 7.48 -5.59
C GLU A 51 -9.88 7.90 -4.90
N LYS A 52 -9.73 7.64 -3.59
CA LYS A 52 -8.53 8.00 -2.83
C LYS A 52 -7.47 6.91 -2.80
N VAL A 53 -7.86 5.64 -3.01
CA VAL A 53 -6.95 4.47 -3.02
C VAL A 53 -5.76 4.63 -3.98
N PRO A 54 -5.88 5.24 -5.19
CA PRO A 54 -4.73 5.49 -6.08
C PRO A 54 -3.62 6.37 -5.49
N GLN A 55 -3.95 7.19 -4.50
CA GLN A 55 -3.02 8.11 -3.83
C GLN A 55 -2.08 7.38 -2.84
N LEU A 56 -2.45 6.16 -2.43
CA LEU A 56 -1.59 5.29 -1.62
C LEU A 56 -0.46 4.73 -2.50
N THR A 57 0.74 5.33 -2.42
CA THR A 57 1.89 4.99 -3.28
C THR A 57 2.88 4.01 -2.66
N ASP A 58 2.68 3.67 -1.40
CA ASP A 58 3.53 2.77 -0.65
C ASP A 58 2.88 1.39 -0.47
N MET A 59 3.69 0.33 -0.64
CA MET A 59 3.21 -1.05 -0.55
C MET A 59 2.90 -1.46 0.88
N ASP A 60 3.71 -1.04 1.86
CA ASP A 60 3.50 -1.35 3.27
C ASP A 60 2.24 -0.62 3.77
N VAL A 61 1.98 0.58 3.28
CA VAL A 61 0.71 1.29 3.51
C VAL A 61 -0.49 0.52 2.93
N LEU A 62 -0.40 0.07 1.67
CA LEU A 62 -1.50 -0.68 1.05
C LEU A 62 -1.82 -2.00 1.78
N ASP A 63 -0.79 -2.68 2.28
CA ASP A 63 -0.94 -3.92 3.06
C ASP A 63 -1.65 -3.64 4.39
N ARG A 64 -1.18 -2.63 5.14
CA ARG A 64 -1.81 -2.19 6.41
C ARG A 64 -3.27 -1.76 6.21
N VAL A 65 -3.54 -0.94 5.20
CA VAL A 65 -4.90 -0.51 4.86
C VAL A 65 -5.79 -1.71 4.60
N LEU A 66 -5.30 -2.71 3.86
CA LEU A 66 -6.08 -3.91 3.57
C LEU A 66 -6.40 -4.71 4.86
N GLU A 67 -5.43 -4.87 5.76
CA GLU A 67 -5.63 -5.54 7.05
C GLU A 67 -6.65 -4.79 7.93
N GLN A 68 -6.52 -3.47 8.05
CA GLN A 68 -7.43 -2.64 8.83
C GLN A 68 -8.86 -2.63 8.25
N LEU A 69 -8.99 -2.64 6.92
CA LEU A 69 -10.29 -2.72 6.26
C LEU A 69 -11.05 -4.02 6.57
N PHE A 70 -10.35 -5.14 6.81
CA PHE A 70 -11.00 -6.38 7.24
C PHE A 70 -11.64 -6.26 8.64
N ALA A 71 -11.06 -5.43 9.51
CA ALA A 71 -11.60 -5.17 10.84
C ALA A 71 -12.69 -4.07 10.84
N ALA A 72 -12.77 -3.26 9.78
CA ALA A 72 -13.77 -2.20 9.66
C ALA A 72 -15.19 -2.76 9.45
N ASN A 73 -16.12 -2.33 10.28
CA ASN A 73 -17.53 -2.69 10.23
C ASN A 73 -18.35 -1.69 9.42
N THR A 74 -17.89 -0.45 9.29
CA THR A 74 -18.62 0.62 8.60
C THR A 74 -17.80 1.27 7.49
N LEU A 75 -18.51 1.95 6.58
CA LEU A 75 -17.88 2.73 5.51
C LEU A 75 -17.10 3.93 6.07
N GLU A 76 -17.57 4.51 7.18
CA GLU A 76 -16.90 5.63 7.84
C GLU A 76 -15.55 5.21 8.43
N GLU A 77 -15.50 4.06 9.12
CA GLU A 77 -14.24 3.47 9.58
C GLU A 77 -13.28 3.20 8.41
N ALA A 78 -13.79 2.62 7.33
CA ALA A 78 -13.00 2.37 6.12
C ALA A 78 -12.45 3.67 5.50
N ARG A 79 -13.25 4.75 5.50
CA ARG A 79 -12.80 6.07 5.05
C ARG A 79 -11.71 6.61 5.95
N ASN A 80 -11.87 6.53 7.26
CA ASN A 80 -10.91 7.05 8.23
C ASN A 80 -9.55 6.36 8.09
N ILE A 81 -9.53 5.02 7.99
CA ILE A 81 -8.31 4.24 7.75
C ILE A 81 -7.53 4.76 6.54
N ILE A 82 -8.21 4.95 5.40
CA ILE A 82 -7.55 5.43 4.17
C ILE A 82 -7.05 6.87 4.33
N TRP A 83 -7.82 7.72 5.01
CA TRP A 83 -7.45 9.13 5.19
C TRP A 83 -6.29 9.33 6.17
N GLU A 84 -6.25 8.54 7.25
CA GLU A 84 -5.16 8.55 8.21
C GLU A 84 -3.85 8.20 7.52
N GLU A 85 -3.80 7.10 6.76
CA GLU A 85 -2.58 6.69 6.05
C GLU A 85 -2.15 7.71 4.97
N LEU A 86 -3.10 8.36 4.30
CA LEU A 86 -2.79 9.44 3.35
C LEU A 86 -2.21 10.67 4.06
N SER A 87 -2.70 11.00 5.26
CA SER A 87 -2.22 12.15 6.04
C SER A 87 -0.82 11.89 6.60
N GLN A 88 -0.54 10.67 7.02
CA GLN A 88 0.79 10.26 7.51
C GLN A 88 1.84 10.20 6.39
N SER A 89 1.43 9.88 5.15
CA SER A 89 2.34 9.85 4.00
C SER A 89 2.74 11.25 3.47
N SER A 90 2.18 12.32 4.04
CA SER A 90 2.42 13.71 3.61
C SER A 90 3.45 14.46 4.48
N TYR A 91 4.17 13.75 5.37
CA TYR A 91 5.29 14.26 6.18
C TYR A 91 6.61 13.60 5.79
#